data_AF-A0A2N6EPV8-F1
#
_entry.id   AF-A0A2N6EPV8-F1
#
_cell.length_a   1.000
_cell.length_b   1.000
_cell.length_c   1.000
_cell.angle_alpha   90.00
_cell.angle_beta   90.00
_cell.angle_gamma   90.00
#
_symmetry.space_group_name_H-M   'P 1'
#
loop_
_entity.id
_entity.type
_entity.pdbx_description
1 polymer ?
#
loop_
_entity_poly.entity_id
_entity_poly.type
_entity_poly.pdbx_seq_one_letter_code
_entity_poly.pdbx_strand_id
1 'polypeptide(L)'
;MASSNQDLWQSILFLFLSKFVKQANTPFARKDLINAKNVELAGKFAEMVGDKTPAEKMKLTLNKALKSLVKHGFAQEIDDATLQLTDSGMVKMHEELKIAMAKIAQNFPQTQTPGAPKAN
;
A
#
# COMPACT_ATOMS: atom_id res chain seq x y z
N MET A 1 -3.31 16.40 -15.21
CA MET A 1 -3.85 16.12 -13.86
C MET A 1 -4.14 14.62 -13.60
N ALA A 2 -3.74 13.67 -14.46
CA ALA A 2 -4.14 12.26 -14.35
C ALA A 2 -3.11 11.32 -13.67
N SER A 3 -1.85 11.74 -13.55
CA SER A 3 -0.77 10.91 -13.00
C SER A 3 -0.85 10.72 -11.49
N SER A 4 -1.34 11.74 -10.77
CA SER A 4 -1.31 11.78 -9.31
C SER A 4 -2.23 10.76 -8.62
N ASN A 5 -3.18 10.17 -9.35
CA ASN A 5 -4.11 9.22 -8.77
C ASN A 5 -3.55 7.78 -8.81
N GLN A 6 -2.83 7.41 -9.86
CA GLN A 6 -2.32 6.06 -10.02
C GLN A 6 -1.23 5.70 -8.99
N ASP A 7 -0.37 6.67 -8.66
CA ASP A 7 0.66 6.50 -7.63
C ASP A 7 0.05 6.29 -6.25
N LEU A 8 -1.01 7.03 -5.90
CA LEU A 8 -1.75 6.86 -4.64
C LEU A 8 -2.26 5.42 -4.49
N TRP A 9 -2.95 4.90 -5.51
CA TRP A 9 -3.50 3.55 -5.45
C TRP A 9 -2.42 2.47 -5.43
N GLN A 10 -1.27 2.70 -6.07
CA GLN A 10 -0.13 1.80 -5.95
C GLN A 10 0.44 1.80 -4.52
N SER A 11 0.64 2.97 -3.91
CA SER A 11 1.10 3.05 -2.52
C SER A 11 0.11 2.39 -1.55
N ILE A 12 -1.20 2.55 -1.76
CA ILE A 12 -2.24 1.85 -0.98
C ILE A 12 -2.12 0.33 -1.15
N LEU A 13 -1.93 -0.17 -2.37
CA LEU A 13 -1.72 -1.60 -2.61
C LEU A 13 -0.44 -2.11 -1.92
N PHE A 14 0.66 -1.37 -1.98
CA PHE A 14 1.89 -1.74 -1.28
C PHE A 14 1.72 -1.76 0.25
N LEU A 15 0.96 -0.82 0.81
CA LEU A 15 0.58 -0.84 2.23
C LEU A 15 -0.21 -2.11 2.59
N PHE A 16 -1.18 -2.50 1.77
CA PHE A 16 -1.92 -3.75 2.00
C PHE A 16 -1.05 -4.98 1.87
N LEU A 17 -0.23 -5.05 0.82
CA LEU A 17 0.72 -6.14 0.59
C LEU A 17 1.69 -6.31 1.75
N SER A 18 2.18 -5.20 2.34
CA SER A 18 3.12 -5.24 3.47
C SER A 18 2.60 -6.02 4.69
N LYS A 19 1.27 -6.09 4.84
CA LYS A 19 0.63 -6.76 5.96
C LYS A 19 0.83 -8.28 5.90
N PHE A 20 0.80 -8.87 4.71
CA PHE A 20 0.79 -10.32 4.55
C PHE A 20 1.86 -10.88 3.60
N VAL A 21 2.48 -10.07 2.74
CA VAL A 21 3.63 -10.46 1.93
C VAL A 21 4.91 -10.08 2.69
N LYS A 22 5.65 -11.10 3.14
CA LYS A 22 6.89 -10.93 3.91
C LYS A 22 8.15 -11.21 3.09
N GLN A 23 8.00 -11.87 1.94
CA GLN A 23 9.11 -12.28 1.08
C GLN A 23 8.69 -12.17 -0.39
N ALA A 24 9.66 -11.87 -1.26
CA ALA A 24 9.48 -11.92 -2.71
C ALA A 24 9.11 -13.32 -3.18
N ASN A 25 8.47 -13.42 -4.34
CA ASN A 25 8.14 -14.67 -5.01
C ASN A 25 7.28 -15.63 -4.15
N THR A 26 6.61 -15.09 -3.12
CA THR A 26 5.63 -15.83 -2.32
C THR A 26 4.24 -15.61 -2.92
N PRO A 27 3.57 -16.66 -3.40
CA PRO A 27 2.24 -16.55 -3.96
C PRO A 27 1.21 -16.10 -2.93
N PHE A 28 0.29 -15.22 -3.33
CA PHE A 28 -0.86 -14.80 -2.55
C PHE A 28 -2.10 -14.68 -3.45
N ALA A 29 -3.28 -14.88 -2.86
CA ALA A 29 -4.51 -14.79 -3.63
C ALA A 29 -4.91 -13.33 -3.88
N ARG A 30 -5.33 -13.02 -5.11
CA ARG A 30 -5.89 -11.71 -5.49
C ARG A 30 -7.03 -11.27 -4.57
N LYS A 31 -7.87 -12.22 -4.14
CA LYS A 31 -8.99 -11.99 -3.23
C LYS A 31 -8.54 -11.54 -1.84
N ASP A 32 -7.35 -11.94 -1.39
CA ASP A 32 -6.82 -11.55 -0.08
C ASP A 32 -6.36 -10.09 -0.10
N LEU A 33 -5.83 -9.64 -1.25
CA LEU A 33 -5.49 -8.24 -1.48
C LEU A 33 -6.72 -7.36 -1.71
N ILE A 34 -7.62 -7.77 -2.61
CA ILE A 34 -8.82 -6.99 -3.01
C ILE A 34 -10.08 -7.66 -2.43
N ASN A 35 -10.27 -7.53 -1.12
CA ASN A 35 -11.48 -7.94 -0.39
C ASN A 35 -12.30 -6.72 0.07
N ALA A 36 -13.52 -6.95 0.56
CA ALA A 36 -14.43 -5.88 1.02
C ALA A 36 -13.79 -4.96 2.09
N LYS A 37 -13.05 -5.52 3.05
CA LYS A 37 -12.39 -4.74 4.11
C LYS A 37 -11.29 -3.84 3.54
N ASN A 38 -10.46 -4.36 2.65
CA ASN A 38 -9.39 -3.58 2.02
C ASN A 38 -9.93 -2.53 1.04
N VAL A 39 -11.05 -2.81 0.35
CA VAL A 39 -11.74 -1.82 -0.48
C VAL A 39 -12.25 -0.65 0.36
N GLU A 40 -12.88 -0.93 1.50
CA GLU A 40 -13.35 0.12 2.42
C GLU A 40 -12.17 0.93 3.01
N LEU A 41 -11.11 0.25 3.44
CA LEU A 41 -9.90 0.91 3.95
C LEU A 41 -9.23 1.79 2.88
N ALA A 42 -9.20 1.33 1.62
CA ALA A 42 -8.65 2.10 0.52
C ALA A 42 -9.44 3.40 0.29
N GLY A 43 -10.77 3.34 0.40
CA GLY A 43 -11.62 4.53 0.35
C GLY A 43 -11.29 5.52 1.46
N LYS A 44 -11.15 5.05 2.70
CA LYS A 44 -10.74 5.90 3.84
C LYS A 44 -9.38 6.54 3.62
N PHE A 45 -8.39 5.80 3.11
CA PHE A 45 -7.07 6.35 2.77
C PHE A 45 -7.13 7.40 1.66
N ALA A 46 -7.94 7.16 0.64
CA ALA A 46 -8.14 8.09 -0.46
C ALA A 46 -8.82 9.38 0.00
N GLU A 47 -9.87 9.28 0.83
CA GLU A 47 -10.54 10.44 1.42
C GLU A 47 -9.60 11.27 2.29
N MET A 48 -8.73 10.63 3.09
CA MET A 48 -7.73 11.33 3.92
C MET A 48 -6.76 12.19 3.11
N VAL A 49 -6.48 11.84 1.86
CA VAL A 49 -5.62 12.62 0.96
C VAL A 49 -6.40 13.50 -0.03
N GLY A 50 -7.71 13.62 0.16
CA GLY A 50 -8.60 14.46 -0.64
C GLY A 50 -8.99 13.87 -1.99
N ASP A 51 -8.77 12.57 -2.23
CA ASP A 51 -9.24 11.89 -3.44
C ASP A 51 -10.76 11.63 -3.35
N LYS A 52 -11.45 11.82 -4.47
CA LYS A 52 -12.92 11.77 -4.58
C LYS A 52 -13.41 10.55 -5.37
N THR A 53 -12.62 9.48 -5.44
CA THR A 53 -13.01 8.27 -6.15
C THR A 53 -14.28 7.68 -5.53
N PRO A 54 -15.37 7.51 -6.30
CA PRO A 54 -16.61 6.94 -5.79
C PRO A 54 -16.40 5.53 -5.25
N ALA A 55 -17.07 5.18 -4.15
CA ALA A 55 -16.96 3.86 -3.52
C ALA A 55 -17.24 2.69 -4.48
N GLU A 56 -18.22 2.86 -5.39
CA GLU A 56 -18.55 1.88 -6.43
C GLU A 56 -17.39 1.62 -7.43
N LYS A 57 -16.51 2.61 -7.63
CA LYS A 57 -15.35 2.50 -8.53
C LYS A 57 -14.09 2.03 -7.81
N MET A 58 -14.09 2.00 -6.48
CA MET A 58 -12.94 1.67 -5.64
C MET A 58 -12.31 0.32 -6.01
N LYS A 59 -13.13 -0.73 -6.09
CA LYS A 59 -12.67 -2.08 -6.49
C LYS A 59 -12.06 -2.08 -7.88
N LEU A 60 -12.67 -1.37 -8.84
CA LEU A 60 -12.14 -1.26 -10.20
C LEU A 60 -10.80 -0.53 -10.22
N THR A 61 -10.68 0.56 -9.47
CA THR A 61 -9.46 1.36 -9.36
C THR A 61 -8.32 0.55 -8.74
N LEU A 62 -8.57 -0.19 -7.66
CA LEU A 62 -7.59 -1.12 -7.07
C LEU A 62 -7.15 -2.19 -8.05
N ASN A 63 -8.06 -2.76 -8.84
CA ASN A 63 -7.70 -3.73 -9.88
C ASN A 63 -6.85 -3.10 -11.00
N LYS A 64 -7.12 -1.84 -11.39
CA LYS A 64 -6.29 -1.12 -12.37
C LYS A 64 -4.89 -0.84 -11.82
N ALA A 65 -4.79 -0.45 -10.55
CA ALA A 65 -3.50 -0.27 -9.88
C ALA A 65 -2.74 -1.59 -9.77
N LEU A 66 -3.40 -2.71 -9.47
CA LEU A 66 -2.78 -4.02 -9.46
C LEU A 66 -2.25 -4.43 -10.84
N LYS A 67 -3.06 -4.23 -11.90
CA LYS A 67 -2.61 -4.45 -13.28
C LYS A 67 -1.41 -3.57 -13.65
N SER A 68 -1.36 -2.35 -13.12
CA SER A 68 -0.20 -1.48 -13.26
C SER A 68 1.04 -2.08 -12.59
N LEU A 69 0.94 -2.57 -11.35
CA LEU A 69 2.07 -3.25 -10.68
C LEU A 69 2.60 -4.43 -11.51
N VAL A 70 1.70 -5.21 -12.13
CA VAL A 70 2.10 -6.31 -13.03
C VAL A 70 2.80 -5.77 -14.28
N LYS A 71 2.23 -4.75 -14.94
CA LYS A 71 2.82 -4.13 -16.13
C LYS A 71 4.21 -3.53 -15.88
N HIS A 72 4.44 -2.99 -14.69
CA HIS A 72 5.72 -2.41 -14.28
C HIS A 72 6.72 -3.45 -13.73
N GLY A 73 6.36 -4.74 -13.70
CA GLY A 73 7.24 -5.81 -13.24
C GLY A 73 7.43 -5.84 -11.71
N PHE A 74 6.56 -5.18 -10.94
CA PHE A 74 6.55 -5.25 -9.48
C PHE A 74 5.77 -6.45 -8.96
N ALA A 75 4.78 -6.91 -9.72
CA ALA A 75 4.04 -8.12 -9.44
C ALA A 75 4.04 -9.03 -10.68
N GLN A 76 3.79 -10.31 -10.46
CA GLN A 76 3.59 -11.28 -11.51
C GLN A 76 2.33 -12.07 -11.22
N GLU A 77 1.53 -12.30 -12.26
CA GLU A 77 0.40 -13.24 -12.21
C GLU A 77 0.97 -14.65 -12.40
N ILE A 78 0.70 -15.53 -11.44
CA ILE A 78 1.01 -16.96 -11.57
C ILE A 78 -0.14 -17.66 -12.27
N ASP A 79 -1.37 -17.28 -11.91
CA ASP A 79 -2.62 -17.68 -12.53
C ASP A 79 -3.67 -16.57 -12.37
N ASP A 80 -4.91 -16.79 -12.85
CA ASP A 80 -5.99 -15.78 -12.81
C ASP A 80 -6.36 -15.30 -11.39
N ALA A 81 -6.10 -16.12 -10.37
CA ALA A 81 -6.45 -15.89 -8.97
C ALA A 81 -5.23 -15.61 -8.08
N THR A 82 -4.02 -15.92 -8.52
CA THR A 82 -2.80 -15.91 -7.71
C THR A 82 -1.75 -14.98 -8.28
N LEU A 83 -1.16 -14.15 -7.42
CA LEU A 83 -0.06 -13.24 -7.77
C LEU A 83 1.11 -13.44 -6.82
N GLN A 84 2.28 -12.96 -7.22
CA GLN A 84 3.44 -12.81 -6.36
C GLN A 84 4.09 -11.44 -6.59
N LEU A 85 4.76 -10.91 -5.56
CA LEU A 85 5.66 -9.76 -5.76
C LEU A 85 6.98 -10.25 -6.31
N THR A 86 7.52 -9.53 -7.29
CA THR A 86 8.90 -9.73 -7.75
C THR A 86 9.87 -9.15 -6.72
N ASP A 87 11.16 -9.44 -6.86
CA ASP A 87 12.19 -8.81 -6.02
C ASP A 87 12.14 -7.28 -6.12
N SER A 88 11.96 -6.74 -7.33
CA SER A 88 11.75 -5.29 -7.54
C SER A 88 10.50 -4.76 -6.87
N GLY A 89 9.41 -5.54 -6.88
CA GLY A 89 8.17 -5.19 -6.17
C GLY A 89 8.34 -5.15 -4.66
N MET A 90 9.11 -6.08 -4.09
CA MET A 90 9.43 -6.07 -2.66
C MET A 90 10.28 -4.87 -2.25
N VAL A 91 11.30 -4.54 -3.04
CA VAL A 91 12.12 -3.33 -2.81
C VAL A 91 11.25 -2.09 -2.84
N LYS A 92 10.42 -1.95 -3.89
CA LYS A 92 9.51 -0.81 -4.04
C LYS A 92 8.50 -0.74 -2.89
N MET A 93 7.96 -1.87 -2.45
CA MET A 93 7.06 -1.93 -1.30
C MET A 93 7.74 -1.39 -0.02
N HIS A 94 8.98 -1.82 0.26
CA HIS A 94 9.73 -1.34 1.42
C HIS A 94 10.05 0.16 1.35
N GLU A 95 10.37 0.68 0.16
CA GLU A 95 10.58 2.11 -0.06
C GLU A 95 9.30 2.93 0.24
N GLU A 96 8.16 2.52 -0.32
CA GLU A 96 6.88 3.19 -0.09
C GLU A 96 6.48 3.17 1.39
N LEU A 97 6.71 2.03 2.08
CA LEU A 97 6.49 1.93 3.52
C LEU A 97 7.39 2.89 4.31
N LYS A 98 8.68 2.94 3.98
CA LYS A 98 9.62 3.85 4.63
C LYS A 98 9.22 5.31 4.44
N ILE A 99 8.77 5.69 3.24
CA ILE A 99 8.27 7.03 2.93
C ILE A 99 7.00 7.33 3.73
N ALA A 100 6.05 6.41 3.78
CA ALA A 100 4.81 6.56 4.54
C ALA A 100 5.09 6.72 6.04
N MET A 101 5.96 5.88 6.60
CA MET A 101 6.38 5.96 8.00
C MET A 101 7.13 7.27 8.30
N ALA A 102 7.99 7.74 7.39
CA ALA A 102 8.69 9.01 7.55
C ALA A 102 7.72 10.21 7.58
N LYS A 103 6.70 10.22 6.70
CA LYS A 103 5.65 11.26 6.72
C LYS A 103 4.82 11.21 8.00
N ILE A 104 4.49 10.02 8.51
CA ILE A 104 3.82 9.86 9.80
C ILE A 104 4.71 10.38 10.93
N ALA A 105 6.01 10.04 10.94
CA ALA A 105 6.95 10.50 11.96
C ALA A 105 7.18 12.04 11.93
N GLN A 106 7.05 12.68 10.77
CA GLN A 106 7.10 14.14 10.63
C GLN A 106 5.82 14.81 11.12
N ASN A 107 4.65 14.20 10.89
CA ASN A 107 3.34 14.75 11.29
C ASN A 107 2.94 14.37 12.72
N PHE A 108 3.54 13.32 13.26
CA PHE A 108 3.46 12.87 14.64
C PHE A 108 4.90 12.63 15.10
N PRO A 109 5.66 13.70 15.42
CA PRO A 109 6.90 13.51 16.15
C PRO A 109 6.49 12.71 17.38
N GLN A 110 7.05 11.51 17.53
CA GLN A 110 6.91 10.76 18.77
C GLN A 110 7.20 11.79 19.85
N THR A 111 6.22 12.06 20.71
CA THR A 111 6.42 12.81 21.93
C THR A 111 7.59 12.13 22.60
N GLN A 112 8.77 12.73 22.45
CA GLN A 112 9.91 12.44 23.28
C GLN A 112 9.35 12.55 24.68
N THR A 113 9.36 11.45 25.40
CA THR A 113 8.92 11.37 26.78
C THR A 113 9.55 12.56 27.53
N PRO A 114 8.76 13.46 28.13
CA PRO A 114 9.30 14.54 28.93
C PRO A 114 9.97 13.93 30.16
N GLY A 115 11.28 14.14 30.31
CA GLY A 115 12.01 13.87 31.53
C GLY A 115 12.26 12.39 31.82
N ALA A 116 13.40 11.88 31.37
CA ALA A 116 14.08 10.86 32.15
C ALA A 116 14.56 11.54 33.46
N PRO A 117 14.13 11.10 34.67
CA PRO A 117 14.81 11.53 35.88
C PRO A 117 16.21 10.92 35.84
N LYS A 118 17.25 11.76 35.73
CA LYS A 118 18.58 11.33 36.14
C LYS A 118 18.55 11.18 37.65
N ALA A 119 18.49 9.93 38.09
CA ALA A 119 18.86 9.53 39.43
C ALA A 119 20.37 9.69 39.60
N ASN A 120 20.75 10.22 40.77
CA ASN A 120 22.07 10.41 41.37
C ASN A 120 22.97 11.51 40.78
#